data_AF-A0A932GSS4-F1
#
_entry.id   AF-A0A932GSS4-F1
#
_cell.length_a   1.000
_cell.length_b   1.000
_cell.length_c   1.000
_cell.angle_alpha   90.00
_cell.angle_beta   90.00
_cell.angle_gamma   90.00
#
_symmetry.space_group_name_H-M   'P 1'
#
loop_
_entity.id
_entity.type
_entity.pdbx_description
1 polymer ?
#
loop_
_entity_poly.entity_id
_entity_poly.type
_entity_poly.pdbx_seq_one_letter_code
_entity_poly.pdbx_strand_id
1 'polypeptide(L)'
;MEREGKFGKFVGCANYPKCKYVKESEEEKKAADTGVKCPECKEGTLAERKGRFGIFYSCTNYPKCKFAIKAKPTGNVCPLCGALMMEGTKTIPERCSNKECPNHNPHKLVDSK
;
A
#
# COMPACT_ATOMS: atom_id res chain seq x y z
N MET A 1 20.14 -12.45 -15.39
CA MET A 1 20.31 -12.74 -16.82
C MET A 1 19.02 -12.32 -17.50
N GLU A 2 19.06 -11.32 -18.36
CA GLU A 2 17.86 -10.86 -19.08
C GLU A 2 17.46 -11.95 -20.08
N ARG A 3 16.21 -12.37 -20.02
CA ARG A 3 15.63 -13.39 -20.88
C ARG A 3 14.31 -12.88 -21.42
N GLU A 4 13.94 -13.31 -22.61
CA GLU A 4 12.69 -12.94 -23.25
C GLU A 4 11.68 -14.09 -23.12
N GLY A 5 10.47 -13.76 -22.67
CA GLY A 5 9.36 -14.70 -22.53
C GLY A 5 8.11 -14.16 -23.20
N LYS A 6 7.03 -14.95 -23.15
CA LYS A 6 5.73 -14.61 -23.78
C LYS A 6 5.15 -13.25 -23.32
N PHE A 7 5.55 -12.77 -22.15
CA PHE A 7 5.09 -11.51 -21.55
C PHE A 7 6.15 -10.40 -21.59
N GLY A 8 7.23 -10.55 -22.36
CA GLY A 8 8.31 -9.57 -22.48
C GLY A 8 9.63 -10.02 -21.85
N LYS A 9 10.56 -9.07 -21.71
CA LYS A 9 11.88 -9.31 -21.12
C LYS A 9 11.77 -9.40 -19.59
N PHE A 10 12.38 -10.41 -18.99
CA PHE A 10 12.42 -10.65 -17.55
C PHE A 10 13.83 -11.00 -17.08
N VAL A 11 14.19 -10.61 -15.87
CA VAL A 11 15.49 -10.96 -15.28
C VAL A 11 15.35 -12.29 -14.53
N GLY A 12 15.88 -13.36 -15.14
CA GLY A 12 15.88 -14.71 -14.59
C GLY A 12 17.21 -15.14 -13.96
N CYS A 13 17.13 -16.16 -13.10
CA CYS A 13 18.29 -16.88 -12.56
C CYS A 13 19.05 -17.64 -13.68
N ALA A 14 20.38 -17.83 -13.51
CA ALA A 14 21.22 -18.54 -14.48
C ALA A 14 20.74 -19.99 -14.72
N ASN A 15 20.20 -20.65 -13.69
CA ASN A 15 19.71 -22.03 -13.73
C ASN A 15 18.23 -22.18 -14.18
N TYR A 16 17.67 -21.21 -14.88
CA TYR A 16 16.35 -21.35 -15.50
C TYR A 16 16.42 -22.37 -16.65
N PRO A 17 15.57 -23.41 -16.70
CA PRO A 17 14.22 -23.50 -16.11
C PRO A 17 14.07 -24.21 -14.76
N LYS A 18 15.16 -24.76 -14.18
CA LYS A 18 15.10 -25.43 -12.86
C LYS A 18 14.83 -24.45 -11.71
N CYS A 19 15.35 -23.22 -11.82
CA CYS A 19 15.03 -22.12 -10.90
C CYS A 19 14.11 -21.11 -11.59
N LYS A 20 12.84 -21.06 -11.17
CA LYS A 20 11.81 -20.13 -11.70
C LYS A 20 11.77 -18.77 -10.97
N TYR A 21 12.83 -18.42 -10.24
CA TYR A 21 12.90 -17.13 -9.59
C TYR A 21 13.10 -16.03 -10.64
N VAL A 22 12.12 -15.13 -10.73
CA VAL A 22 12.16 -13.93 -11.56
C VAL A 22 12.31 -12.74 -10.61
N LYS A 23 13.34 -11.92 -10.83
CA LYS A 23 13.52 -10.69 -10.07
C LYS A 23 12.55 -9.66 -10.64
N GLU A 24 11.58 -9.21 -9.85
CA GLU A 24 10.78 -8.02 -10.20
C GLU A 24 11.73 -6.84 -10.46
N SER A 25 11.54 -6.17 -11.59
CA SER A 25 12.38 -5.05 -12.03
C SER A 25 12.31 -3.92 -11.00
N GLU A 26 13.45 -3.28 -10.73
CA GLU A 26 13.51 -2.15 -9.78
C GLU A 26 12.64 -0.97 -10.21
N GLU A 27 12.35 -0.85 -11.50
CA GLU A 27 11.44 0.16 -12.06
C GLU A 27 9.99 -0.07 -11.63
N GLU A 28 9.50 -1.31 -11.62
CA GLU A 28 8.16 -1.64 -11.11
C GLU A 28 8.04 -1.34 -9.61
N LYS A 29 9.11 -1.55 -8.85
CA LYS A 29 9.15 -1.22 -7.41
C LYS A 29 9.12 0.28 -7.14
N LYS A 30 9.74 1.08 -8.01
CA LYS A 30 9.72 2.56 -7.90
C LYS A 30 8.40 3.15 -8.37
N ALA A 31 7.81 2.62 -9.45
CA ALA A 31 6.48 3.02 -9.93
C ALA A 31 5.37 2.74 -8.89
N ALA A 32 5.62 1.80 -7.98
CA ALA A 32 4.69 1.44 -6.93
C ALA A 32 4.72 2.40 -5.71
N ASP A 33 5.65 3.35 -5.60
CA ASP A 33 5.65 4.30 -4.48
C ASP A 33 4.51 5.32 -4.64
N THR A 34 3.63 5.43 -3.63
CA THR A 34 2.51 6.40 -3.67
C THR A 34 2.93 7.81 -3.28
N GLY A 35 4.18 8.03 -2.83
CA GLY A 35 4.67 9.31 -2.33
C GLY A 35 4.01 9.76 -1.02
N VAL A 36 3.08 8.96 -0.46
CA VAL A 36 2.36 9.33 0.75
C VAL A 36 3.21 9.02 1.97
N LYS A 37 3.43 10.03 2.82
CA LYS A 37 4.15 9.89 4.08
C LYS A 37 3.40 8.97 5.05
N CYS A 38 4.14 8.09 5.70
CA CYS A 38 3.61 7.20 6.72
C CYS A 38 3.29 8.01 8.00
N PRO A 39 2.09 7.85 8.59
CA PRO A 39 1.70 8.60 9.79
C PRO A 39 2.48 8.17 11.04
N GLU A 40 2.94 6.91 11.09
CA GLU A 40 3.66 6.38 12.26
C GLU A 40 5.11 6.87 12.31
N CYS A 41 5.84 6.78 11.20
CA CYS A 41 7.25 7.14 11.19
C CYS A 41 7.53 8.54 10.63
N LYS A 42 6.61 9.15 9.86
CA LYS A 42 6.72 10.48 9.20
C LYS A 42 7.91 10.66 8.23
N GLU A 43 8.88 9.75 8.26
CA GLU A 43 10.08 9.73 7.45
C GLU A 43 9.93 8.81 6.22
N GLY A 44 9.20 7.70 6.36
CA GLY A 44 8.98 6.74 5.28
C GLY A 44 7.76 7.05 4.42
N THR A 45 7.78 6.62 3.17
CA THR A 45 6.64 6.65 2.24
C THR A 45 5.89 5.33 2.22
N LEU A 46 4.64 5.35 1.75
CA LEU A 46 3.86 4.16 1.48
C LEU A 46 4.10 3.68 0.05
N ALA A 47 4.62 2.47 -0.09
CA ALA A 47 4.77 1.81 -1.37
C ALA A 47 3.68 0.75 -1.55
N GLU A 48 3.05 0.79 -2.71
CA GLU A 48 2.19 -0.26 -3.22
C GLU A 48 3.00 -1.54 -3.38
N ARG A 49 2.44 -2.64 -2.89
CA ARG A 49 3.02 -3.98 -2.99
C ARG A 49 1.92 -4.95 -3.34
N LYS A 50 2.19 -5.84 -4.27
CA LYS A 50 1.27 -6.90 -4.65
C LYS A 50 1.57 -8.14 -3.83
N GLY A 51 0.66 -8.49 -2.93
CA GLY A 51 0.71 -9.73 -2.16
C GLY A 51 -0.14 -10.83 -2.78
N ARG A 52 -0.13 -12.00 -2.14
CA ARG A 52 -0.98 -13.15 -2.51
C ARG A 52 -2.48 -12.81 -2.49
N PHE A 53 -2.89 -11.91 -1.60
CA PHE A 53 -4.29 -11.55 -1.36
C PHE A 53 -4.73 -10.26 -2.06
N GLY A 54 -3.87 -9.68 -2.91
CA GLY A 54 -4.13 -8.41 -3.59
C GLY A 54 -3.09 -7.34 -3.28
N ILE A 55 -3.39 -6.13 -3.72
CA ILE A 55 -2.54 -4.95 -3.56
C ILE A 55 -2.68 -4.43 -2.12
N PHE A 56 -1.56 -4.04 -1.52
CA PHE A 56 -1.50 -3.39 -0.22
C PHE A 56 -0.40 -2.32 -0.23
N TYR A 57 -0.55 -1.30 0.60
CA TYR A 57 0.43 -0.22 0.73
C TYR A 57 1.17 -0.40 2.05
N SER A 58 2.49 -0.47 1.99
CA SER A 58 3.34 -0.68 3.18
C SER A 58 4.44 0.37 3.25
N CYS A 59 4.85 0.71 4.47
CA CYS A 59 5.93 1.67 4.66
C CYS A 59 7.25 1.16 4.06
N THR A 60 7.97 2.03 3.36
CA THR A 60 9.30 1.76 2.81
C THR A 60 10.35 1.52 3.90
N ASN A 61 10.14 2.04 5.10
CA ASN A 61 11.04 1.93 6.25
C ASN A 61 10.89 0.60 7.04
N TYR A 62 10.37 -0.46 6.43
CA TYR A 62 10.33 -1.80 7.04
C TYR A 62 11.76 -2.36 7.18
N PRO A 63 12.19 -2.95 8.32
CA PRO A 63 11.40 -3.47 9.45
C PRO A 63 11.13 -2.48 10.60
N LYS A 64 11.66 -1.24 10.55
CA LYS A 64 11.49 -0.24 11.62
C LYS A 64 10.04 0.23 11.75
N CYS A 65 9.33 0.34 10.64
CA CYS A 65 7.91 0.68 10.61
C CYS A 65 7.11 -0.46 9.96
N LYS A 66 6.17 -1.06 10.71
CA LYS A 66 5.31 -2.17 10.27
C LYS A 66 3.96 -1.70 9.75
N PHE A 67 3.79 -0.40 9.54
CA PHE A 67 2.55 0.18 9.06
C PHE A 67 2.23 -0.32 7.64
N ALA A 68 1.04 -0.89 7.48
CA ALA A 68 0.51 -1.35 6.21
C ALA A 68 -1.00 -1.16 6.15
N ILE A 69 -1.50 -0.71 5.00
CA ILE A 69 -2.92 -0.48 4.73
C ILE A 69 -3.33 -1.21 3.45
N LYS A 70 -4.58 -1.67 3.40
CA LYS A 70 -5.12 -2.39 2.24
C LYS A 70 -5.74 -1.48 1.18
N ALA A 71 -6.05 -0.24 1.55
CA ALA A 71 -6.65 0.75 0.65
C ALA A 71 -5.62 1.83 0.35
N LYS A 72 -5.85 2.53 -0.77
CA LYS A 72 -4.96 3.59 -1.20
C LYS A 72 -4.94 4.72 -0.16
N PRO A 73 -3.75 5.17 0.26
CA PRO A 73 -3.64 6.33 1.13
C PRO A 73 -3.98 7.58 0.33
N THR A 74 -4.89 8.43 0.83
CA THR A 74 -5.25 9.68 0.13
C THR A 74 -4.19 10.78 0.30
N GLY A 75 -3.20 10.57 1.17
CA GLY A 75 -2.21 11.59 1.53
C GLY A 75 -2.69 12.60 2.57
N ASN A 76 -3.99 12.65 2.82
CA ASN A 76 -4.59 13.50 3.84
C ASN A 76 -4.46 12.91 5.23
N VAL A 77 -4.23 13.76 6.22
CA VAL A 77 -4.26 13.41 7.65
C VAL A 77 -5.60 13.83 8.24
N CYS A 78 -6.16 12.99 9.11
CA CYS A 78 -7.42 13.25 9.77
C CYS A 78 -7.26 14.39 10.78
N PRO A 79 -8.04 15.49 10.71
CA PRO A 79 -7.90 16.62 11.62
C PRO A 79 -8.28 16.30 13.08
N LEU A 80 -9.01 15.21 13.32
CA LEU A 80 -9.49 14.82 14.65
C LEU A 80 -8.51 13.94 15.42
N CYS A 81 -7.71 13.13 14.71
CA CYS A 81 -6.84 12.14 15.36
C CYS A 81 -5.41 12.10 14.80
N GLY A 82 -5.10 12.89 13.77
CA GLY A 82 -3.80 12.91 13.11
C GLY A 82 -3.45 11.64 12.33
N ALA A 83 -4.34 10.65 12.29
CA ALA A 83 -4.10 9.40 11.54
C ALA A 83 -4.31 9.61 10.04
N LEU A 84 -3.65 8.77 9.23
CA LEU A 84 -3.74 8.86 7.78
C LEU A 84 -5.14 8.46 7.28
N MET A 85 -5.66 9.21 6.31
CA MET A 85 -6.90 8.88 5.61
C MET A 85 -6.64 7.92 4.45
N MET A 86 -7.60 7.05 4.20
CA MET A 86 -7.56 6.01 3.20
C MET A 86 -8.87 6.01 2.40
N GLU A 87 -8.78 5.61 1.13
CA GLU A 87 -9.98 5.40 0.31
C GLU A 87 -10.87 4.32 0.96
N GLY A 88 -12.16 4.63 1.04
CA GLY A 88 -13.14 3.77 1.67
C GLY A 88 -14.00 3.00 0.66
N THR A 89 -15.25 2.72 1.04
CA THR A 89 -16.23 1.97 0.24
C THR A 89 -17.14 2.93 -0.52
N LYS A 90 -18.00 2.42 -1.42
CA LYS A 90 -18.96 3.25 -2.18
C LYS A 90 -19.82 4.20 -1.30
N THR A 91 -20.07 3.83 -0.05
CA THR A 91 -20.83 4.61 0.94
C THR A 91 -19.99 5.64 1.70
N ILE A 92 -18.66 5.47 1.78
CA ILE A 92 -17.73 6.33 2.52
C ILE A 92 -16.48 6.47 1.64
N PRO A 93 -16.40 7.50 0.77
CA PRO A 93 -15.31 7.61 -0.19
C PRO A 93 -13.94 7.78 0.49
N GLU A 94 -13.90 8.45 1.64
CA GLU A 94 -12.70 8.62 2.45
C GLU A 94 -12.99 8.24 3.90
N ARG A 95 -12.14 7.41 4.49
CA ARG A 95 -12.23 7.03 5.91
C ARG A 95 -10.90 7.14 6.62
N CYS A 96 -10.95 7.42 7.90
CA CYS A 96 -9.76 7.41 8.75
C CYS A 96 -9.20 5.98 8.86
N SER A 97 -7.87 5.83 8.88
CA SER A 97 -7.21 4.54 9.13
C SER A 97 -7.40 4.04 10.58
N ASN A 98 -7.54 4.96 11.55
CA ASN A 98 -7.73 4.60 12.94
C ASN A 98 -9.17 4.17 13.23
N LYS A 99 -9.38 2.91 13.61
CA LYS A 99 -10.69 2.30 13.90
C LYS A 99 -11.44 2.95 15.07
N GLU A 100 -10.70 3.57 15.99
CA GLU A 100 -11.27 4.25 17.16
C GLU A 100 -11.75 5.67 16.84
N CYS A 101 -11.40 6.20 15.67
CA CYS A 101 -11.83 7.52 15.26
C CYS A 101 -13.30 7.49 14.81
N PRO A 102 -14.15 8.46 15.22
CA PRO A 102 -15.51 8.61 14.70
C PRO A 102 -15.56 8.66 13.16
N ASN A 103 -14.50 9.21 12.56
CA ASN A 103 -14.34 9.35 11.12
C ASN A 103 -13.87 8.07 10.40
N HIS A 104 -13.70 6.94 11.12
CA HIS A 104 -13.49 5.63 10.50
C HIS A 104 -14.81 4.99 10.04
N ASN A 105 -15.92 5.28 10.74
CA ASN A 105 -17.24 4.88 10.31
C ASN A 105 -18.25 6.04 10.51
N PRO A 106 -18.19 7.07 9.65
CA PRO A 106 -19.12 8.20 9.73
C PRO A 106 -20.59 7.78 9.59
N HIS A 107 -20.88 6.61 8.99
CA HIS A 107 -22.26 6.09 8.90
C HIS A 107 -22.85 5.78 10.28
N LYS A 108 -22.05 5.37 11.27
CA LYS A 108 -22.58 5.12 12.63
C LYS A 108 -23.07 6.38 13.36
N LEU A 109 -22.74 7.58 12.89
CA LEU A 109 -23.18 8.84 13.50
C LEU A 109 -24.60 9.25 13.08
N VAL A 110 -25.11 8.71 11.96
CA VAL A 110 -26.43 9.08 11.42
C VAL A 110 -27.57 8.14 11.87
N ASP A 111 -27.25 6.95 12.37
CA ASP A 111 -28.24 5.92 12.73
C ASP A 111 -28.83 6.06 14.16
N SER A 112 -28.73 7.23 14.81
CA SER A 112 -29.26 7.49 16.16
C SER A 112 -30.47 8.44 16.20
N LYS A 113 -31.34 8.41 15.17
CA LYS A 113 -32.60 9.17 15.20
C LYS A 113 -33.79 8.35 14.75
#